data_AF-A0AAD2G5F0-F1
#
_entry.id   AF-A0AAD2G5F0-F1
#
_cell.length_a   1.000
_cell.length_b   1.000
_cell.length_c   1.000
_cell.angle_alpha   90.00
_cell.angle_beta   90.00
_cell.angle_gamma   90.00
#
_symmetry.space_group_name_H-M   'P 1'
#
loop_
_entity.id
_entity.type
_entity.pdbx_description
1 polymer ?
#
loop_
_entity_poly.entity_id
_entity_poly.type
_entity_poly.pdbx_seq_one_letter_code
_entity_poly.pdbx_strand_id
1 'polypeptide(L)'
;EAVTVKTIALRTHVPDGIEGAAPRTLKLFTNRDDLDFDTARDMEAQGTLELVPPEHFVEGTIDYQLRPGGRFQNISSLTIFVQDNFEFDNADVSTLLSYVGIKGRGSGQKRMAVETVYETRGMKKDHKVKGEFGAQQML
;
A
#
# COMPACT_ATOMS: atom_id res chain seq x y z
N GLU A 1 -9.59 3.51 3.13
CA GLU A 1 -9.38 2.49 4.19
C GLU A 1 -8.02 1.89 3.95
N ALA A 2 -7.22 1.63 4.98
CA ALA A 2 -5.94 0.95 4.78
C ALA A 2 -6.19 -0.54 4.55
N VAL A 3 -5.59 -1.12 3.52
CA VAL A 3 -5.81 -2.52 3.12
C VAL A 3 -4.50 -3.31 3.09
N THR A 4 -4.60 -4.64 3.14
CA THR A 4 -3.46 -5.51 2.85
C THR A 4 -3.54 -5.95 1.40
N VAL A 5 -2.54 -5.61 0.59
CA VAL A 5 -2.45 -6.06 -0.80
C VAL A 5 -1.65 -7.35 -0.83
N LYS A 6 -2.20 -8.38 -1.48
CA LYS A 6 -1.55 -9.69 -1.62
C LYS A 6 -1.05 -9.92 -3.05
N THR A 7 -1.83 -9.53 -4.04
CA THR A 7 -1.58 -9.89 -5.43
C THR A 7 -1.96 -8.72 -6.33
N ILE A 8 -1.16 -8.47 -7.35
CA ILE A 8 -1.48 -7.55 -8.44
C ILE A 8 -1.74 -8.39 -9.68
N ALA A 9 -2.96 -8.29 -10.22
CA ALA A 9 -3.39 -8.94 -11.44
C ALA A 9 -3.16 -7.99 -12.61
N LEU A 10 -2.37 -8.40 -13.61
CA LEU A 10 -2.05 -7.55 -14.74
C LEU A 10 -2.48 -8.22 -16.04
N ARG A 11 -2.98 -7.41 -16.98
CA ARG A 11 -3.12 -7.79 -18.38
C ARG A 11 -2.43 -6.77 -19.25
N THR A 12 -1.52 -7.27 -20.07
CA THR A 12 -0.86 -6.53 -21.12
C THR A 12 -1.35 -7.15 -22.42
N HIS A 13 -2.25 -6.47 -23.12
CA HIS A 13 -2.63 -6.88 -24.47
C HIS A 13 -1.83 -6.04 -25.45
N VAL A 14 -0.87 -6.66 -26.13
CA VAL A 14 -0.15 -6.00 -27.22
C VAL A 14 -0.93 -6.26 -28.50
N PRO A 15 -1.60 -5.25 -29.10
CA PRO A 15 -2.21 -5.41 -30.41
C PRO A 15 -1.14 -5.71 -31.46
N ASP A 16 -1.52 -6.45 -32.50
CA ASP A 16 -0.64 -6.72 -33.64
C ASP A 16 -0.04 -5.40 -34.18
N GLY A 17 1.30 -5.34 -34.25
CA GLY A 17 2.04 -4.19 -34.79
C GLY A 17 2.55 -3.16 -33.78
N ILE A 18 2.35 -3.36 -32.47
CA ILE A 18 2.98 -2.52 -31.42
C ILE A 18 3.91 -3.37 -30.55
N GLU A 19 4.89 -4.00 -31.20
CA GLU A 19 5.92 -4.81 -30.53
C GLU A 19 6.64 -3.97 -29.46
N GLY A 20 7.01 -4.59 -28.34
CA GLY A 20 7.71 -3.91 -27.25
C GLY A 20 6.89 -3.06 -26.28
N ALA A 21 5.57 -2.93 -26.45
CA ALA A 21 4.75 -2.14 -25.51
C ALA A 21 4.52 -2.83 -24.15
N ALA A 22 4.82 -4.12 -24.02
CA ALA A 22 4.62 -4.86 -22.79
C ALA A 22 5.65 -4.45 -21.71
N PRO A 23 5.22 -3.99 -20.52
CA PRO A 23 6.13 -3.73 -19.41
C PRO A 23 6.84 -5.01 -18.99
N ARG A 24 8.11 -4.89 -18.61
CA ARG A 24 8.94 -5.99 -18.10
C ARG A 24 9.18 -5.85 -16.61
N THR A 25 9.55 -4.66 -16.14
CA THR A 25 9.85 -4.43 -14.71
C THR A 25 8.97 -3.33 -14.14
N LEU A 26 8.27 -3.65 -13.05
CA LEU A 26 7.47 -2.68 -12.28
C LEU A 26 8.04 -2.53 -10.86
N LYS A 27 8.23 -1.28 -10.43
CA LYS A 27 8.52 -0.94 -9.02
C LYS A 27 7.24 -0.55 -8.30
N LEU A 28 7.11 -1.00 -7.06
CA LEU A 28 5.94 -0.76 -6.20
C LEU A 28 6.35 0.05 -4.98
N PHE A 29 5.65 1.16 -4.77
CA PHE A 29 5.82 2.01 -3.59
C PHE A 29 4.51 2.14 -2.82
N THR A 30 4.60 2.17 -1.50
CA THR A 30 3.41 2.24 -0.63
C THR A 30 3.47 3.46 0.28
N ASN A 31 2.33 4.11 0.48
CA ASN A 31 2.14 5.19 1.46
C ASN A 31 3.12 6.36 1.31
N ARG A 32 3.45 6.72 0.07
CA ARG A 32 4.34 7.82 -0.29
C ARG A 32 3.60 8.81 -1.18
N ASP A 33 3.80 10.08 -0.93
CA ASP A 33 3.28 11.22 -1.69
C ASP A 33 4.40 12.08 -2.31
N ASP A 34 5.66 11.80 -1.96
CA ASP A 34 6.89 12.46 -2.38
C ASP A 34 7.57 11.74 -3.56
N LEU A 35 6.80 11.11 -4.44
CA LEU A 35 7.33 10.38 -5.61
C LEU A 35 7.16 11.18 -6.90
N ASP A 36 8.27 11.33 -7.61
CA ASP A 36 8.37 11.78 -8.99
C ASP A 36 9.12 10.73 -9.84
N PHE A 37 9.37 11.04 -11.11
CA PHE A 37 10.01 10.09 -12.03
C PHE A 37 11.48 9.81 -11.68
N ASP A 38 12.21 10.78 -11.15
CA ASP A 38 13.64 10.62 -10.85
C ASP A 38 13.83 9.86 -9.54
N THR A 39 13.09 10.24 -8.50
CA THR A 39 13.06 9.53 -7.22
C THR A 39 12.59 8.08 -7.39
N ALA A 40 11.58 7.80 -8.23
CA ALA A 40 11.12 6.43 -8.48
C ALA A 40 12.19 5.55 -9.18
N ARG A 41 13.06 6.15 -10.01
CA ARG A 41 14.17 5.44 -10.67
C ARG A 41 15.26 5.03 -9.69
N ASP A 42 15.65 5.94 -8.80
CA ASP A 42 16.82 5.73 -7.94
C ASP A 42 16.48 5.06 -6.61
N MET A 43 15.27 5.25 -6.10
CA MET A 43 14.89 4.71 -4.80
C MET A 43 14.64 3.21 -4.80
N GLU A 44 14.92 2.60 -3.65
CA GLU A 44 14.53 1.23 -3.35
C GLU A 44 13.01 1.14 -3.20
N ALA A 45 12.39 0.31 -4.05
CA ALA A 45 10.98 0.03 -3.99
C ALA A 45 10.65 -0.98 -2.88
N GLN A 46 9.44 -0.88 -2.31
CA GLN A 46 8.95 -1.87 -1.33
C GLN A 46 8.87 -3.27 -1.94
N GLY A 47 8.56 -3.36 -3.23
CA GLY A 47 8.73 -4.58 -4.02
C GLY A 47 8.88 -4.27 -5.49
N THR A 48 9.46 -5.22 -6.21
CA THR A 48 9.65 -5.16 -7.66
C THR A 48 9.00 -6.39 -8.26
N LEU A 49 8.25 -6.19 -9.34
CA LEU A 49 7.66 -7.27 -10.13
C LEU A 49 8.41 -7.38 -11.45
N GLU A 50 8.95 -8.56 -11.69
CA GLU A 50 9.39 -8.98 -13.03
C GLU A 50 8.19 -9.67 -13.68
N LEU A 51 7.70 -9.06 -14.76
CA LEU A 51 6.56 -9.57 -15.51
C LEU A 51 7.00 -10.72 -16.39
N VAL A 52 6.06 -11.57 -16.80
CA VAL A 52 6.33 -12.57 -17.83
C VAL A 52 6.28 -11.93 -19.22
N PRO A 53 7.03 -12.46 -20.19
CA PRO A 53 6.97 -11.97 -21.57
C PRO A 53 5.57 -12.06 -22.19
N PRO A 54 5.24 -11.18 -23.15
CA PRO A 54 3.93 -11.12 -23.81
C PRO A 54 3.50 -12.47 -24.43
N GLU A 55 4.43 -13.28 -24.92
CA GLU A 55 4.13 -14.61 -25.52
C GLU A 55 3.57 -15.62 -24.51
N HIS A 56 3.75 -15.40 -23.22
CA HIS A 56 3.24 -16.26 -22.15
C HIS A 56 1.86 -15.84 -21.63
N PHE A 57 1.29 -14.73 -22.12
CA PHE A 57 -0.05 -14.31 -21.73
C PHE A 57 -1.09 -15.16 -22.45
N VAL A 58 -1.63 -16.14 -21.73
CA VAL A 58 -2.87 -16.83 -22.11
C VAL A 58 -4.05 -15.90 -21.78
N GLU A 59 -5.13 -15.96 -22.55
CA GLU A 59 -6.34 -15.13 -22.36
C GLU A 59 -6.67 -14.89 -20.87
N GLY A 60 -6.62 -13.63 -20.43
CA GLY A 60 -6.96 -13.24 -19.06
C GLY A 60 -5.94 -12.31 -18.41
N THR A 61 -5.83 -12.43 -17.09
CA THR A 61 -4.91 -11.64 -16.24
C THR A 61 -3.92 -12.58 -15.56
N ILE A 62 -2.67 -12.14 -15.41
CA ILE A 62 -1.65 -12.86 -14.64
C ILE A 62 -1.56 -12.27 -13.25
N ASP A 63 -1.62 -13.16 -12.25
CA ASP A 63 -1.58 -12.80 -10.84
C ASP A 63 -0.14 -12.82 -10.30
N TYR A 64 0.40 -11.64 -10.01
CA TYR A 64 1.71 -11.47 -9.41
C TYR A 64 1.61 -11.36 -7.89
N GLN A 65 2.12 -12.38 -7.19
CA GLN A 65 2.09 -12.42 -5.74
C GLN A 65 3.12 -11.45 -5.14
N LEU A 66 2.66 -10.52 -4.30
CA LEU A 66 3.54 -9.57 -3.64
C LEU A 66 4.29 -10.25 -2.49
N ARG A 67 5.63 -10.12 -2.51
CA ARG A 67 6.53 -10.63 -1.49
C ARG A 67 7.62 -9.60 -1.16
N PRO A 68 8.11 -9.57 0.09
CA PRO A 68 7.56 -10.26 1.27
C PRO A 68 6.24 -9.63 1.73
N GLY A 69 5.26 -10.47 2.12
CA GLY A 69 3.90 -10.02 2.43
C GLY A 69 3.77 -9.02 3.58
N GLY A 70 4.79 -8.90 4.44
CA GLY A 70 4.83 -7.89 5.51
C GLY A 70 4.97 -6.45 5.00
N ARG A 71 5.55 -6.24 3.81
CA ARG A 71 5.75 -4.90 3.22
C ARG A 71 4.48 -4.31 2.60
N PHE A 72 3.46 -5.15 2.38
CA PHE A 72 2.23 -4.77 1.69
C PHE A 72 0.99 -4.79 2.60
N GLN A 73 1.19 -4.39 3.85
CA GLN A 73 0.13 -4.25 4.86
C GLN A 73 -0.17 -2.77 5.12
N ASN A 74 -1.39 -2.48 5.59
CA ASN A 74 -1.82 -1.13 5.96
C ASN A 74 -1.57 -0.08 4.84
N ILE A 75 -1.87 -0.44 3.60
CA ILE A 75 -1.67 0.41 2.42
C ILE A 75 -2.89 1.31 2.26
N SER A 76 -2.66 2.62 2.29
CA SER A 76 -3.63 3.65 1.89
C SER A 76 -3.36 4.23 0.50
N SER A 77 -2.11 4.19 0.02
CA SER A 77 -1.74 4.54 -1.36
C SER A 77 -0.73 3.55 -1.93
N LEU A 78 -0.91 3.18 -3.20
CA LEU A 78 -0.01 2.31 -3.95
C LEU A 78 0.38 3.01 -5.26
N THR A 79 1.69 3.18 -5.46
CA THR A 79 2.25 3.73 -6.70
C THR A 79 2.95 2.61 -7.46
N ILE A 80 2.62 2.48 -8.74
CA ILE A 80 3.23 1.53 -9.66
C ILE A 80 4.06 2.33 -10.66
N PHE A 81 5.37 2.11 -10.67
CA PHE A 81 6.29 2.74 -11.59
C PHE A 81 6.75 1.71 -12.62
N VAL A 82 6.54 2.00 -13.90
CA VAL A 82 7.04 1.18 -15.01
C VAL A 82 8.50 1.57 -15.24
N GLN A 83 9.42 0.64 -15.04
CA GLN A 83 10.85 0.90 -15.20
C GLN A 83 11.29 0.70 -16.65
N ASP A 84 10.86 -0.39 -17.27
CA ASP A 84 11.21 -0.73 -18.65
C ASP A 84 10.21 -1.73 -19.26
N ASN A 85 10.30 -1.89 -20.58
CA ASN A 85 9.51 -2.82 -21.39
C ASN A 85 10.39 -3.97 -21.91
N PHE A 86 9.77 -5.02 -22.46
CA PHE A 86 10.48 -6.21 -22.96
C PHE A 86 11.36 -5.97 -24.18
N GLU A 87 10.96 -5.12 -25.12
CA GLU A 87 11.79 -4.76 -26.27
C GLU A 87 12.29 -3.33 -26.10
N PHE A 88 13.45 -3.23 -25.45
CA PHE A 88 14.05 -1.96 -25.05
C PHE A 88 14.67 -1.16 -26.21
N ASP A 89 14.91 -1.80 -27.36
CA ASP A 89 15.64 -1.18 -28.48
C ASP A 89 14.84 -0.07 -29.19
N ASN A 90 13.53 0.00 -28.99
CA ASN A 90 12.68 1.08 -29.50
C ASN A 90 12.23 2.00 -28.36
N ALA A 91 13.08 2.96 -27.99
CA ALA A 91 12.82 3.93 -26.92
C ALA A 91 11.56 4.79 -27.14
N ASP A 92 10.99 4.81 -28.35
CA ASP A 92 9.78 5.55 -28.70
C ASP A 92 8.47 4.76 -28.48
N VAL A 93 8.54 3.49 -28.03
CA VAL A 93 7.35 2.67 -27.80
C VAL A 93 6.74 2.95 -26.43
N SER A 94 5.48 3.37 -26.43
CA SER A 94 4.70 3.58 -25.20
C SER A 94 4.33 2.26 -24.54
N THR A 95 4.41 2.20 -23.21
CA THR A 95 3.94 1.03 -22.44
C THR A 95 2.43 0.88 -22.51
N LEU A 96 1.94 -0.34 -22.76
CA LEU A 96 0.52 -0.66 -22.81
C LEU A 96 0.14 -1.65 -21.70
N LEU A 97 -0.71 -1.17 -20.80
CA LEU A 97 -1.27 -1.94 -19.70
C LEU A 97 -2.80 -1.86 -19.74
N SER A 98 -3.45 -2.96 -20.12
CA SER A 98 -4.89 -2.98 -20.38
C SER A 98 -5.73 -3.21 -19.13
N TYR A 99 -5.15 -3.86 -18.11
CA TYR A 99 -5.84 -4.12 -16.85
C TYR A 99 -4.86 -4.12 -15.68
N VAL A 100 -5.28 -3.49 -14.58
CA VAL A 100 -4.63 -3.56 -13.28
C VAL A 100 -5.69 -3.89 -12.23
N GLY A 101 -5.57 -5.08 -11.64
CA GLY A 101 -6.39 -5.54 -10.54
C GLY A 101 -5.57 -5.64 -9.26
N ILE A 102 -6.14 -5.21 -8.15
CA ILE A 102 -5.51 -5.31 -6.84
C ILE A 102 -6.33 -6.30 -6.01
N LYS A 103 -5.71 -7.41 -5.60
CA LYS A 103 -6.35 -8.43 -4.75
C LYS A 103 -5.72 -8.41 -3.37
N GLY A 104 -6.56 -8.40 -2.35
CA GLY A 104 -6.12 -8.17 -0.98
C GLY A 104 -7.20 -8.43 0.05
N ARG A 105 -6.92 -8.04 1.28
CA ARG A 105 -7.85 -8.10 2.41
C ARG A 105 -8.11 -6.68 2.91
N GLY A 106 -9.38 -6.28 2.94
CA GLY A 106 -9.82 -5.05 3.62
C GLY A 106 -9.55 -5.15 5.12
N SER A 107 -9.21 -4.04 5.76
CA SER A 107 -8.94 -4.04 7.20
C SER A 107 -10.22 -4.18 8.02
N GLY A 108 -11.39 -3.94 7.41
CA GLY A 108 -12.69 -4.03 8.10
C GLY A 108 -12.86 -2.91 9.14
N GLN A 109 -11.97 -1.93 9.13
CA GLN A 109 -12.01 -0.75 9.99
C GLN A 109 -13.14 0.17 9.49
N LYS A 110 -14.31 0.09 10.12
CA LYS A 110 -15.37 1.07 9.92
C LYS A 110 -14.87 2.41 10.44
N ARG A 111 -14.88 3.46 9.59
CA ARG A 111 -14.74 4.85 10.05
C ARG A 111 -15.96 5.19 10.90
N MET A 112 -15.96 4.84 12.18
CA MET A 112 -16.93 5.35 13.14
C MET A 112 -16.37 6.65 13.71
N ALA A 113 -17.22 7.66 13.86
CA ALA A 113 -16.86 8.81 14.67
C ALA A 113 -16.49 8.30 16.06
N VAL A 114 -15.26 8.56 16.49
CA VAL A 114 -14.87 8.28 17.87
C VAL A 114 -15.64 9.29 18.71
N GLU A 115 -16.67 8.83 19.42
CA GLU A 115 -17.32 9.63 20.46
C GLU A 115 -16.37 9.69 21.66
N THR A 116 -15.37 10.56 21.59
CA THR A 116 -14.57 10.93 22.75
C THR A 116 -15.41 11.85 23.63
N VAL A 117 -15.98 11.29 24.70
CA VAL A 117 -16.46 12.11 25.83
C VAL A 117 -15.23 12.61 26.57
N TYR A 118 -14.85 13.86 26.32
CA TYR A 118 -13.90 14.56 27.19
C TYR A 118 -14.69 15.01 28.42
N GLU A 119 -14.70 14.20 29.48
CA GLU A 119 -15.26 14.64 30.76
C GLU A 119 -14.33 15.71 31.36
N THR A 120 -14.57 16.99 31.06
CA THR A 120 -14.02 18.11 31.86
C THR A 120 -14.77 18.27 33.19
N ARG A 121 -15.39 17.19 33.71
CA ARG A 121 -16.00 17.16 35.03
C ARG A 121 -15.13 16.31 35.92
N GLY A 122 -14.45 16.97 36.87
CA GLY A 122 -13.66 16.27 37.88
C GLY A 122 -14.49 15.19 38.57
N MET A 123 -14.14 13.93 38.34
CA MET A 123 -14.80 12.78 38.94
C MET A 123 -14.37 12.72 40.42
N LYS A 124 -15.14 13.36 41.31
CA LYS A 124 -14.91 13.33 42.78
C LYS A 124 -14.84 11.92 43.39
N LYS A 125 -15.17 10.86 42.63
CA LYS A 125 -15.08 9.46 43.05
C LYS A 125 -13.69 8.83 42.88
N ASP A 126 -12.78 9.42 42.11
CA ASP A 126 -11.46 8.81 41.88
C ASP A 126 -10.37 9.33 42.84
N HIS A 127 -10.63 10.44 43.52
CA HIS A 127 -9.77 10.88 44.63
C HIS A 127 -10.23 10.21 45.92
N LYS A 128 -9.81 8.96 46.14
CA LYS A 128 -9.85 8.36 47.49
C LYS A 128 -8.83 9.10 48.36
N VAL A 129 -9.28 10.12 49.08
CA VAL A 129 -8.54 10.65 50.22
C VAL A 129 -8.57 9.55 51.29
N LYS A 130 -7.42 8.92 51.55
CA LYS A 130 -7.29 8.01 52.70
C LYS A 130 -7.43 8.85 53.96
N GLY A 131 -8.53 8.63 54.69
CA GLY A 131 -8.72 9.19 56.02
C GLY A 131 -7.74 8.59 57.02
N GLU A 132 -7.10 9.50 57.76
CA GLU A 132 -6.62 9.46 59.14
C GLU A 132 -5.44 8.55 59.55
N PHE A 133 -4.33 9.21 59.92
CA PHE A 133 -3.53 8.87 61.11
C PHE A 133 -3.04 10.14 61.83
N GLY A 134 -3.71 10.47 62.94
CA GLY A 134 -3.24 11.01 64.22
C GLY A 134 -2.21 12.15 64.33
N ALA A 135 -2.58 13.23 65.03
CA ALA A 135 -1.77 13.79 66.13
C ALA A 135 -2.60 14.70 67.07
N GLN A 136 -2.78 14.19 68.29
CA GLN A 136 -2.87 14.85 69.61
C GLN A 136 -3.69 16.13 69.81
N GLN A 137 -4.81 15.92 70.51
CA GLN A 137 -5.31 16.80 71.55
C GLN A 137 -4.29 16.83 72.71
N MET A 138 -3.74 18.00 73.06
CA MET A 138 -3.18 18.29 74.37
C MET A 138 -3.50 19.75 74.74
N LEU A 139 -4.30 19.87 75.80
CA LEU A 139 -4.48 20.95 76.79
C LEU A 139 -4.41 22.41 76.30
#